data_AF-A0A9E7EHL5-F1
#
_entry.id   AF-A0A9E7EHL5-F1
#
_cell.length_a   1.000
_cell.length_b   1.000
_cell.length_c   1.000
_cell.angle_alpha   90.00
_cell.angle_beta   90.00
_cell.angle_gamma   90.00
#
_symmetry.space_group_name_H-M   'P 1'
#
loop_
_entity.id
_entity.type
_entity.pdbx_description
1 polymer ?
#
loop_
_entity_poly.entity_id
_entity_poly.type
_entity_poly.pdbx_seq_one_letter_code
_entity_poly.pdbx_strand_id
1 'polypeptide(L)'
;MTVLSTSLHVPVATAAASIAKTIVVNRSGTGDFRSVQEAINSVPDYNNQWIKIHLASGVYREKVVIGAYKSYILLEGEGAQKTSIEWGDYASDSRGHDTASCGTFTSYASNIVVAGITFKNTYDGYSHTKQAVAALIAGDKSSLYSCGFVGYQDTLADLFGRHYFKGCYIQGVTDFIFGLGQSIYEGCTISTANSVEKPGFVTAQGRGAANDTNGFVFKRCNVTGPQATYLGRAWGRYSRVIFYQTFMSDIIVPEGWSVWNSHGYE
;
A
#
# COMPACT_ATOMS: atom_id res chain seq x y z
N MET A 1 -10.22 14.61 49.95
CA MET A 1 -9.11 14.03 49.15
C MET A 1 -9.30 14.51 47.73
N THR A 2 -8.64 15.61 47.37
CA THR A 2 -8.88 16.34 46.12
C THR A 2 -7.89 15.83 45.07
N VAL A 3 -8.37 15.13 44.05
CA VAL A 3 -7.52 14.69 42.94
C VAL A 3 -7.45 15.82 41.92
N LEU A 4 -6.33 16.55 41.92
CA LEU A 4 -6.01 17.51 40.87
C LEU A 4 -5.66 16.72 39.60
N SER A 5 -6.56 16.75 38.61
CA SER A 5 -6.27 16.29 37.26
C SER A 5 -5.42 17.35 36.55
N THR A 6 -4.11 17.16 36.53
CA THR A 6 -3.22 17.94 35.67
C THR A 6 -3.28 17.35 34.26
N SER A 7 -4.12 17.94 33.40
CA SER A 7 -4.05 17.70 31.96
C SER A 7 -2.74 18.29 31.44
N LEU A 8 -1.76 17.42 31.16
CA LEU A 8 -0.60 17.76 30.35
C LEU A 8 -1.07 17.92 28.90
N HIS A 9 -1.47 19.14 28.53
CA HIS A 9 -1.50 19.54 27.14
C HIS A 9 -0.06 19.64 26.65
N VAL A 10 0.44 18.56 26.02
CA VAL A 10 1.64 18.65 25.20
C VAL A 10 1.23 19.37 23.91
N PRO A 11 1.71 20.60 23.66
CA PRO A 11 1.45 21.24 22.38
C PRO A 11 2.16 20.42 21.31
N VAL A 12 1.39 19.75 20.46
CA VAL A 12 1.91 19.18 19.23
C VAL A 12 2.26 20.37 18.34
N ALA A 13 3.55 20.68 18.22
CA ALA A 13 4.02 21.66 17.27
C ALA A 13 3.69 21.16 15.85
N THR A 14 2.60 21.66 15.28
CA THR A 14 2.21 21.45 13.89
C THR A 14 3.02 22.41 13.00
N ALA A 15 4.33 22.26 12.98
CA ALA A 15 5.10 22.80 11.86
C ALA A 15 4.83 21.90 10.66
N ALA A 16 3.88 22.29 9.80
CA ALA A 16 3.75 21.65 8.50
C ALA A 16 5.11 21.72 7.81
N ALA A 17 5.65 20.57 7.41
CA ALA A 17 6.96 20.54 6.79
C ALA A 17 6.95 21.39 5.50
N SER A 18 7.90 22.31 5.36
CA SER A 18 7.95 23.23 4.22
C SER A 18 8.36 22.50 2.94
N ILE A 19 7.57 22.63 1.88
CA ILE A 19 7.93 22.15 0.54
C ILE A 19 8.99 23.08 -0.06
N ALA A 20 10.19 22.57 -0.31
CA ALA A 20 11.31 23.34 -0.86
C ALA A 20 11.21 23.54 -2.39
N LYS A 21 10.62 22.57 -3.09
CA LYS A 21 10.43 22.60 -4.54
C LYS A 21 9.19 21.83 -4.93
N THR A 22 8.46 22.33 -5.94
CA THR A 22 7.41 21.58 -6.63
C THR A 22 7.85 21.27 -8.05
N ILE A 23 7.64 20.03 -8.48
CA ILE A 23 7.85 19.52 -9.84
C ILE A 23 6.48 19.09 -10.37
N VAL A 24 6.09 19.55 -11.55
CA VAL A 24 4.80 19.22 -12.17
C VAL A 24 5.02 18.20 -13.27
N VAL A 25 4.30 17.08 -13.19
CA VAL A 25 4.23 16.07 -14.23
C VAL A 25 2.91 16.23 -14.97
N ASN A 26 2.98 16.43 -16.27
CA ASN A 26 1.80 16.48 -17.13
C ASN A 26 2.08 15.82 -18.48
N ARG A 27 1.32 14.77 -18.80
CA ARG A 27 1.44 14.02 -20.06
C ARG A 27 1.22 14.85 -21.32
N SER A 28 0.45 15.95 -21.24
CA SER A 28 0.22 16.86 -22.38
C SER A 28 1.45 17.72 -22.70
N GLY A 29 2.45 17.77 -21.81
CA GLY A 29 3.69 18.51 -21.99
C GLY A 29 3.68 19.95 -21.46
N THR A 30 2.67 20.35 -20.68
CA THR A 30 2.61 21.68 -20.04
C THR A 30 3.24 21.72 -18.65
N GLY A 31 3.84 20.62 -18.18
CA GLY A 31 4.56 20.52 -16.90
C GLY A 31 6.08 20.41 -17.11
N ASP A 32 6.83 20.28 -16.02
CA ASP A 32 8.28 20.08 -16.03
C ASP A 32 8.69 18.75 -16.68
N PHE A 33 7.86 17.70 -16.48
CA PHE A 33 8.07 16.36 -17.06
C PHE A 33 6.78 15.79 -17.64
N ARG A 34 6.93 14.82 -18.55
CA ARG A 34 5.80 14.02 -19.07
C ARG A 34 5.67 12.66 -18.39
N SER A 35 6.78 12.12 -17.89
CA SER A 35 6.85 10.85 -17.15
C SER A 35 7.02 11.09 -15.66
N VAL A 36 6.40 10.22 -14.85
CA VAL A 36 6.56 10.22 -13.40
C VAL A 36 7.97 9.75 -13.02
N GLN A 37 8.50 8.74 -13.69
CA GLN A 37 9.86 8.25 -13.42
C GLN A 37 10.93 9.32 -13.71
N GLU A 38 10.79 10.09 -14.79
CA GLU A 38 11.71 11.19 -15.08
C GLU A 38 11.72 12.25 -13.96
N ALA A 39 10.54 12.61 -13.45
CA ALA A 39 10.42 13.53 -12.33
C ALA A 39 11.08 12.99 -11.05
N ILE A 40 10.89 11.69 -10.75
CA ILE A 40 11.57 11.02 -9.63
C ILE A 40 13.08 11.02 -9.82
N ASN A 41 13.57 10.75 -11.03
CA ASN A 41 15.00 10.75 -11.34
C ASN A 41 15.64 12.12 -11.15
N SER A 42 14.87 13.21 -11.35
CA SER A 42 15.36 14.57 -11.16
C SER A 42 15.58 14.99 -9.70
N VAL A 43 15.02 14.25 -8.74
CA VAL A 43 15.29 14.45 -7.31
C VAL A 43 16.69 13.93 -7.00
N PRO A 44 17.59 14.73 -6.40
CA PRO A 44 18.93 14.26 -6.03
C PRO A 44 18.88 13.08 -5.05
N ASP A 45 19.86 12.19 -5.16
CA ASP A 45 20.08 11.20 -4.11
C ASP A 45 20.52 11.89 -2.82
N TYR A 46 20.20 11.27 -1.67
CA TYR A 46 20.41 11.81 -0.33
C TYR A 46 19.70 13.15 -0.09
N ASN A 47 18.63 13.42 -0.86
CA ASN A 47 17.76 14.57 -0.62
C ASN A 47 17.27 14.60 0.83
N ASN A 48 17.31 15.79 1.43
CA ASN A 48 16.88 16.04 2.81
C ASN A 48 15.84 17.17 2.91
N GLN A 49 15.31 17.63 1.78
CA GLN A 49 14.29 18.68 1.70
C GLN A 49 13.00 18.08 1.13
N TRP A 50 11.83 18.50 1.61
CA TRP A 50 10.58 18.03 1.03
C TRP A 50 10.41 18.55 -0.40
N ILE A 51 10.42 17.64 -1.37
CA ILE A 51 10.14 17.93 -2.78
C ILE A 51 8.77 17.36 -3.12
N LYS A 52 7.88 18.23 -3.60
CA LYS A 52 6.57 17.83 -4.12
C LYS A 52 6.70 17.48 -5.60
N ILE A 53 6.23 16.30 -5.98
CA ILE A 53 6.02 15.90 -7.37
C ILE A 53 4.51 15.81 -7.56
N HIS A 54 3.95 16.75 -8.30
CA HIS A 54 2.53 16.88 -8.56
C HIS A 54 2.18 16.30 -9.93
N LEU A 55 1.28 15.32 -9.97
CA LEU A 55 0.82 14.64 -11.17
C LEU A 55 -0.55 15.20 -11.57
N ALA A 56 -0.59 15.87 -12.72
CA ALA A 56 -1.86 16.27 -13.34
C ALA A 56 -2.73 15.03 -13.62
N SER A 57 -4.05 15.22 -13.66
CA SER A 57 -5.02 14.17 -13.98
C SER A 57 -4.64 13.42 -15.26
N GLY A 58 -4.74 12.09 -15.21
CA GLY A 58 -4.42 11.22 -16.32
C GLY A 58 -3.95 9.83 -15.89
N VAL A 59 -3.89 8.94 -16.87
CA VAL A 59 -3.38 7.58 -16.73
C VAL A 59 -1.91 7.54 -17.15
N TYR A 60 -0.98 7.31 -16.24
CA TYR A 60 0.44 7.17 -16.51
C TYR A 60 0.77 5.69 -16.70
N ARG A 61 0.98 5.26 -17.95
CA ARG A 61 1.30 3.87 -18.30
C ARG A 61 2.81 3.64 -18.27
N GLU A 62 3.36 3.52 -17.07
CA GLU A 62 4.79 3.32 -16.83
C GLU A 62 5.01 2.58 -15.51
N LYS A 63 6.18 1.97 -15.33
CA LYS A 63 6.66 1.51 -14.02
C LYS A 63 7.39 2.65 -13.33
N VAL A 64 7.14 2.81 -12.04
CA VAL A 64 7.77 3.87 -11.24
C VAL A 64 8.50 3.26 -10.05
N VAL A 65 9.76 3.64 -9.86
CA VAL A 65 10.61 3.23 -8.74
C VAL A 65 11.19 4.47 -8.06
N ILE A 66 10.89 4.61 -6.76
CA ILE A 66 11.59 5.52 -5.86
C ILE A 66 12.74 4.74 -5.19
N GLY A 67 13.96 4.99 -5.65
CA GLY A 67 15.16 4.35 -5.11
C GLY A 67 15.41 4.73 -3.64
N ALA A 68 16.07 3.85 -2.88
CA ALA A 68 16.23 3.98 -1.43
C ALA A 68 16.88 5.30 -0.96
N TYR A 69 17.69 5.94 -1.81
CA TYR A 69 18.37 7.20 -1.50
C TYR A 69 17.56 8.46 -1.82
N LYS A 70 16.33 8.33 -2.35
CA LYS A 70 15.46 9.47 -2.73
C LYS A 70 14.39 9.77 -1.67
N SER A 71 14.83 10.11 -0.46
CA SER A 71 13.94 10.42 0.67
C SER A 71 13.26 11.80 0.54
N TYR A 72 12.25 12.07 1.38
CA TYR A 72 11.56 13.37 1.49
C TYR A 72 10.84 13.79 0.19
N ILE A 73 10.13 12.86 -0.43
CA ILE A 73 9.27 13.12 -1.59
C ILE A 73 7.81 13.09 -1.16
N LEU A 74 7.07 14.14 -1.55
CA LEU A 74 5.60 14.15 -1.59
C LEU A 74 5.17 13.89 -3.03
N LEU A 75 4.65 12.70 -3.32
CA LEU A 75 4.07 12.35 -4.62
C LEU A 75 2.55 12.54 -4.56
N GLU A 76 2.02 13.53 -5.27
CA GLU A 76 0.61 13.95 -5.14
C GLU A 76 -0.07 13.97 -6.51
N GLY A 77 -1.23 13.32 -6.62
CA GLY A 77 -2.11 13.41 -7.78
C GLY A 77 -3.31 14.34 -7.53
N GLU A 78 -4.03 14.69 -8.59
CA GLU A 78 -5.27 15.50 -8.54
C GLU A 78 -6.51 14.71 -8.03
N GLY A 79 -6.27 13.56 -7.40
CA GLY A 79 -7.28 12.68 -6.79
C GLY A 79 -7.22 11.28 -7.39
N ALA A 80 -7.41 10.25 -6.55
CA ALA A 80 -7.21 8.85 -6.96
C ALA A 80 -8.17 8.37 -8.06
N GLN A 81 -9.29 9.08 -8.28
CA GLN A 81 -10.22 8.79 -9.37
C GLN A 81 -9.82 9.45 -10.71
N LYS A 82 -8.85 10.38 -10.69
CA LYS A 82 -8.42 11.17 -11.85
C LYS A 82 -6.98 10.89 -12.25
N THR A 83 -6.14 10.47 -11.30
CA THR A 83 -4.71 10.21 -11.51
C THR A 83 -4.38 8.76 -11.20
N SER A 84 -3.91 8.00 -12.18
CA SER A 84 -3.47 6.61 -11.99
C SER A 84 -2.09 6.33 -12.59
N ILE A 85 -1.33 5.43 -11.97
CA ILE A 85 -0.13 4.82 -12.53
C ILE A 85 -0.44 3.34 -12.77
N GLU A 86 -0.25 2.87 -14.00
CA GLU A 86 -0.72 1.56 -14.44
C GLU A 86 0.36 0.78 -15.18
N TRP A 87 0.51 -0.49 -14.81
CA TRP A 87 1.34 -1.46 -15.53
C TRP A 87 0.75 -2.87 -15.40
N GLY A 88 1.27 -3.86 -16.13
CA GLY A 88 0.62 -5.19 -16.25
C GLY A 88 1.58 -6.38 -16.13
N ASP A 89 2.66 -6.24 -15.37
CA ASP A 89 3.59 -7.36 -15.13
C ASP A 89 3.03 -8.32 -14.07
N TYR A 90 3.35 -9.61 -14.19
CA TYR A 90 3.02 -10.66 -13.24
C TYR A 90 4.17 -11.66 -13.11
N ALA A 91 4.24 -12.36 -11.99
CA ALA A 91 5.36 -13.23 -11.66
C ALA A 91 5.35 -14.52 -12.49
N SER A 92 6.53 -15.08 -12.73
CA SER A 92 6.77 -16.25 -13.58
C SER A 92 6.22 -16.09 -15.01
N ASP A 93 6.16 -14.85 -15.51
CA ASP A 93 5.91 -14.60 -16.91
C ASP A 93 7.09 -15.05 -17.78
N SER A 94 6.92 -15.00 -19.11
CA SER A 94 7.97 -15.40 -20.06
C SER A 94 9.23 -14.54 -19.99
N ARG A 95 9.21 -13.43 -19.24
CA ARG A 95 10.34 -12.52 -19.02
C ARG A 95 11.11 -12.84 -17.74
N GLY A 96 10.65 -13.83 -16.95
CA GLY A 96 11.33 -14.30 -15.74
C GLY A 96 11.13 -13.40 -14.53
N HIS A 97 10.06 -12.60 -14.50
CA HIS A 97 9.77 -11.74 -13.36
C HIS A 97 9.46 -12.53 -12.08
N ASP A 98 9.99 -12.09 -10.94
CA ASP A 98 9.51 -12.48 -9.61
C ASP A 98 8.47 -11.48 -9.07
N THR A 99 7.81 -11.82 -7.96
CA THR A 99 6.77 -10.97 -7.34
C THR A 99 7.23 -9.52 -7.11
N ALA A 100 8.47 -9.32 -6.62
CA ALA A 100 8.98 -7.99 -6.30
C ALA A 100 9.23 -7.16 -7.57
N SER A 101 9.70 -7.80 -8.64
CA SER A 101 9.97 -7.16 -9.91
C SER A 101 8.71 -6.75 -10.68
N CYS A 102 7.53 -7.30 -10.35
CA CYS A 102 6.26 -6.98 -11.02
C CYS A 102 5.60 -5.67 -10.57
N GLY A 103 6.13 -5.00 -9.54
CA GLY A 103 5.54 -3.78 -8.99
C GLY A 103 5.31 -2.69 -10.05
N THR A 104 4.06 -2.24 -10.19
CA THR A 104 3.72 -1.07 -11.02
C THR A 104 4.33 0.20 -10.42
N PHE A 105 4.17 0.37 -9.10
CA PHE A 105 4.86 1.39 -8.32
C PHE A 105 5.66 0.74 -7.20
N THR A 106 6.91 1.15 -7.04
CA THR A 106 7.79 0.63 -6.00
C THR A 106 8.47 1.78 -5.27
N SER A 107 8.40 1.81 -3.95
CA SER A 107 9.17 2.74 -3.13
C SER A 107 10.05 1.98 -2.15
N TYR A 108 11.36 2.18 -2.24
CA TYR A 108 12.34 1.71 -1.25
C TYR A 108 12.78 2.83 -0.29
N ALA A 109 12.38 4.07 -0.55
CA ALA A 109 12.84 5.25 0.18
C ALA A 109 12.08 5.44 1.50
N SER A 110 12.76 6.06 2.47
CA SER A 110 12.16 6.50 3.73
C SER A 110 11.62 7.93 3.64
N ASN A 111 10.71 8.29 4.53
CA ASN A 111 10.08 9.63 4.59
C ASN A 111 9.38 9.99 3.27
N ILE A 112 8.49 9.11 2.81
CA ILE A 112 7.70 9.33 1.60
C ILE A 112 6.26 9.65 1.99
N VAL A 113 5.66 10.62 1.30
CA VAL A 113 4.22 10.87 1.37
C VAL A 113 3.64 10.67 -0.02
N VAL A 114 2.57 9.90 -0.12
CA VAL A 114 1.80 9.74 -1.36
C VAL A 114 0.36 10.16 -1.11
N ALA A 115 -0.24 10.93 -2.01
CA ALA A 115 -1.62 11.35 -1.86
C ALA A 115 -2.38 11.37 -3.19
N GLY A 116 -3.61 10.87 -3.19
CA GLY A 116 -4.55 11.06 -4.30
C GLY A 116 -4.12 10.42 -5.62
N ILE A 117 -3.47 9.26 -5.58
CA ILE A 117 -3.05 8.49 -6.77
C ILE A 117 -3.58 7.06 -6.67
N THR A 118 -4.05 6.50 -7.78
CA THR A 118 -4.32 5.05 -7.89
C THR A 118 -3.14 4.33 -8.53
N PHE A 119 -2.63 3.30 -7.88
CA PHE A 119 -1.69 2.35 -8.46
C PHE A 119 -2.45 1.10 -8.87
N LYS A 120 -2.34 0.71 -10.14
CA LYS A 120 -3.08 -0.42 -10.69
C LYS A 120 -2.18 -1.37 -11.44
N ASN A 121 -2.19 -2.63 -11.03
CA ASN A 121 -1.72 -3.70 -11.90
C ASN A 121 -2.88 -4.15 -12.81
N THR A 122 -2.67 -4.11 -14.12
CA THR A 122 -3.68 -4.41 -15.15
C THR A 122 -3.72 -5.87 -15.56
N TYR A 123 -2.89 -6.74 -14.98
CA TYR A 123 -2.99 -8.18 -15.19
C TYR A 123 -4.36 -8.70 -14.73
N ASP A 124 -5.11 -9.31 -15.65
CA ASP A 124 -6.43 -9.87 -15.36
C ASP A 124 -6.28 -11.25 -14.73
N GLY A 125 -6.26 -11.29 -13.39
CA GLY A 125 -6.15 -12.51 -12.60
C GLY A 125 -7.48 -13.24 -12.38
N TYR A 126 -8.52 -12.94 -13.16
CA TYR A 126 -9.86 -13.50 -12.94
C TYR A 126 -9.92 -15.04 -13.01
N SER A 127 -9.30 -15.63 -14.04
CA SER A 127 -9.33 -17.07 -14.31
C SER A 127 -8.00 -17.79 -14.06
N HIS A 128 -6.92 -17.03 -13.94
CA HIS A 128 -5.58 -17.56 -13.73
C HIS A 128 -4.80 -16.64 -12.80
N THR A 129 -4.80 -16.96 -11.51
CA THR A 129 -4.20 -16.07 -10.53
C THR A 129 -2.67 -16.20 -10.54
N LYS A 130 -2.01 -15.05 -10.67
CA LYS A 130 -0.56 -14.87 -10.55
C LYS A 130 -0.28 -13.64 -9.70
N GLN A 131 0.84 -13.65 -9.00
CA GLN A 131 1.31 -12.49 -8.25
C GLN A 131 1.52 -11.32 -9.20
N ALA A 132 0.80 -10.21 -8.96
CA ALA A 132 0.79 -9.06 -9.85
C ALA A 132 0.68 -7.78 -9.01
N VAL A 133 1.83 -7.29 -8.55
CA VAL A 133 1.92 -6.21 -7.57
C VAL A 133 1.53 -4.87 -8.19
N ALA A 134 0.55 -4.18 -7.60
CA ALA A 134 0.18 -2.81 -7.96
C ALA A 134 1.10 -1.81 -7.25
N ALA A 135 1.39 -2.04 -5.96
CA ALA A 135 2.37 -1.23 -5.25
C ALA A 135 3.22 -2.06 -4.29
N LEU A 136 4.53 -1.80 -4.31
CA LEU A 136 5.48 -2.27 -3.31
C LEU A 136 5.95 -1.09 -2.47
N ILE A 137 5.71 -1.17 -1.17
CA ILE A 137 6.09 -0.13 -0.20
C ILE A 137 7.10 -0.71 0.77
N ALA A 138 8.29 -0.13 0.81
CA ALA A 138 9.36 -0.36 1.75
C ALA A 138 9.93 0.98 2.21
N GLY A 139 11.02 0.92 2.99
CA GLY A 139 11.59 2.11 3.63
C GLY A 139 10.77 2.53 4.84
N ASP A 140 11.31 3.40 5.70
CA ASP A 140 10.66 3.74 6.96
C ASP A 140 9.92 5.09 6.90
N LYS A 141 8.82 5.22 7.66
CA LYS A 141 8.01 6.45 7.78
C LYS A 141 7.35 6.89 6.47
N SER A 142 6.70 5.95 5.78
CA SER A 142 5.91 6.27 4.58
C SER A 142 4.43 6.45 4.93
N SER A 143 3.78 7.49 4.39
CA SER A 143 2.35 7.76 4.62
C SER A 143 1.60 7.91 3.30
N LEU A 144 0.48 7.21 3.15
CA LEU A 144 -0.31 7.15 1.93
C LEU A 144 -1.75 7.58 2.23
N TYR A 145 -2.22 8.62 1.55
CA TYR A 145 -3.51 9.29 1.84
C TYR A 145 -4.43 9.25 0.63
N SER A 146 -5.63 8.69 0.81
CA SER A 146 -6.65 8.66 -0.24
C SER A 146 -6.13 8.11 -1.58
N CYS A 147 -5.28 7.07 -1.49
CA CYS A 147 -4.73 6.37 -2.64
C CYS A 147 -5.59 5.15 -3.01
N GLY A 148 -5.53 4.73 -4.27
CA GLY A 148 -6.07 3.46 -4.75
C GLY A 148 -4.97 2.42 -4.96
N PHE A 149 -5.24 1.17 -4.63
CA PHE A 149 -4.39 0.02 -4.95
C PHE A 149 -5.27 -1.07 -5.56
N VAL A 150 -5.06 -1.38 -6.83
CA VAL A 150 -5.98 -2.23 -7.60
C VAL A 150 -5.21 -3.36 -8.27
N GLY A 151 -5.57 -4.60 -7.98
CA GLY A 151 -4.98 -5.80 -8.56
C GLY A 151 -5.80 -7.05 -8.22
N TYR A 152 -5.15 -8.21 -8.31
CA TYR A 152 -5.74 -9.51 -7.96
C TYR A 152 -4.93 -10.17 -6.83
N GLN A 153 -3.94 -11.00 -7.16
CA GLN A 153 -3.04 -11.56 -6.15
C GLN A 153 -1.85 -10.65 -5.88
N ASP A 154 -1.48 -10.53 -4.61
CA ASP A 154 -0.33 -9.76 -4.15
C ASP A 154 -0.42 -8.26 -4.51
N THR A 155 -1.62 -7.68 -4.50
CA THR A 155 -1.87 -6.30 -4.95
C THR A 155 -0.98 -5.26 -4.24
N LEU A 156 -0.93 -5.28 -2.91
CA LEU A 156 -0.14 -4.37 -2.09
C LEU A 156 0.92 -5.15 -1.29
N ALA A 157 2.17 -5.03 -1.74
CA ALA A 157 3.35 -5.53 -1.04
C ALA A 157 3.83 -4.50 -0.01
N ASP A 158 3.28 -4.56 1.20
CA ASP A 158 3.70 -3.75 2.35
C ASP A 158 4.88 -4.43 3.07
N LEU A 159 6.09 -4.20 2.55
CA LEU A 159 7.31 -4.91 2.95
C LEU A 159 7.86 -4.43 4.29
N PHE A 160 8.99 -3.72 4.36
CA PHE A 160 9.64 -3.41 5.64
C PHE A 160 9.63 -1.91 5.92
N GLY A 161 9.38 -1.55 7.17
CA GLY A 161 9.29 -0.16 7.63
C GLY A 161 8.00 0.13 8.39
N ARG A 162 7.85 1.38 8.85
CA ARG A 162 6.61 1.87 9.45
C ARG A 162 5.80 2.63 8.42
N HIS A 163 4.58 2.16 8.18
CA HIS A 163 3.71 2.74 7.17
C HIS A 163 2.35 3.13 7.75
N TYR A 164 1.77 4.19 7.18
CA TYR A 164 0.44 4.66 7.53
C TYR A 164 -0.40 4.87 6.27
N PHE A 165 -1.47 4.10 6.13
CA PHE A 165 -2.42 4.21 5.02
C PHE A 165 -3.71 4.80 5.57
N LYS A 166 -4.17 5.93 5.04
CA LYS A 166 -5.37 6.61 5.54
C LYS A 166 -6.37 6.91 4.43
N GLY A 167 -7.59 6.42 4.60
CA GLY A 167 -8.67 6.66 3.63
C GLY A 167 -8.39 6.06 2.25
N CYS A 168 -7.56 5.03 2.16
CA CYS A 168 -7.19 4.39 0.90
C CYS A 168 -8.24 3.35 0.48
N TYR A 169 -8.30 3.07 -0.82
CA TYR A 169 -9.03 1.95 -1.39
C TYR A 169 -8.04 0.86 -1.81
N ILE A 170 -8.23 -0.37 -1.34
CA ILE A 170 -7.37 -1.51 -1.67
C ILE A 170 -8.25 -2.64 -2.18
N GLN A 171 -7.98 -3.15 -3.38
CA GLN A 171 -8.75 -4.22 -4.02
C GLN A 171 -7.88 -5.40 -4.45
N GLY A 172 -8.33 -6.62 -4.17
CA GLY A 172 -7.72 -7.84 -4.70
C GLY A 172 -8.49 -9.11 -4.35
N VAL A 173 -7.80 -10.25 -4.49
CA VAL A 173 -8.39 -11.60 -4.31
C VAL A 173 -7.58 -12.43 -3.31
N THR A 174 -6.34 -12.75 -3.64
CA THR A 174 -5.47 -13.64 -2.85
C THR A 174 -4.30 -12.85 -2.29
N ASP A 175 -4.09 -12.93 -0.97
CA ASP A 175 -2.95 -12.30 -0.27
C ASP A 175 -2.76 -10.82 -0.63
N PHE A 176 -3.85 -10.11 -0.93
CA PHE A 176 -3.74 -8.84 -1.66
C PHE A 176 -3.21 -7.69 -0.80
N ILE A 177 -3.04 -7.90 0.50
CA ILE A 177 -2.22 -7.10 1.40
C ILE A 177 -1.23 -8.04 2.10
N PHE A 178 0.03 -8.03 1.71
CA PHE A 178 1.04 -8.95 2.24
C PHE A 178 2.36 -8.24 2.53
N GLY A 179 3.22 -8.89 3.31
CA GLY A 179 4.55 -8.36 3.61
C GLY A 179 4.89 -8.37 5.10
N LEU A 180 5.82 -7.50 5.49
CA LEU A 180 6.49 -7.50 6.80
C LEU A 180 6.31 -6.18 7.56
N GLY A 181 5.39 -5.32 7.13
CA GLY A 181 5.34 -3.93 7.55
C GLY A 181 4.89 -3.79 9.00
N GLN A 182 5.30 -2.70 9.66
CA GLN A 182 4.68 -2.23 10.89
C GLN A 182 3.67 -1.14 10.52
N SER A 183 2.46 -1.56 10.18
CA SER A 183 1.55 -0.72 9.40
C SER A 183 0.19 -0.53 10.04
N ILE A 184 -0.32 0.70 9.93
CA ILE A 184 -1.70 1.02 10.28
C ILE A 184 -2.43 1.42 9.00
N TYR A 185 -3.55 0.75 8.75
CA TYR A 185 -4.56 1.11 7.76
C TYR A 185 -5.73 1.72 8.53
N GLU A 186 -6.03 3.00 8.30
CA GLU A 186 -7.05 3.73 9.04
C GLU A 186 -8.11 4.32 8.11
N GLY A 187 -9.38 3.96 8.33
CA GLY A 187 -10.47 4.47 7.50
C GLY A 187 -10.42 3.99 6.05
N CYS A 188 -9.70 2.90 5.76
CA CYS A 188 -9.56 2.37 4.41
C CYS A 188 -10.76 1.49 4.02
N THR A 189 -11.06 1.45 2.73
CA THR A 189 -11.95 0.46 2.14
C THR A 189 -11.12 -0.68 1.57
N ILE A 190 -11.39 -1.89 2.05
CA ILE A 190 -10.73 -3.12 1.67
C ILE A 190 -11.76 -3.94 0.88
N SER A 191 -11.64 -3.97 -0.44
CA SER A 191 -12.63 -4.60 -1.33
C SER A 191 -12.10 -5.89 -1.94
N THR A 192 -12.85 -6.97 -1.87
CA THR A 192 -12.56 -8.12 -2.73
C THR A 192 -12.88 -7.78 -4.20
N ALA A 193 -12.28 -8.53 -5.12
CA ALA A 193 -12.60 -8.51 -6.55
C ALA A 193 -13.25 -9.85 -6.96
N ASN A 194 -13.98 -9.84 -8.08
CA ASN A 194 -14.53 -11.08 -8.65
C ASN A 194 -13.41 -12.02 -9.10
N SER A 195 -13.52 -13.31 -8.81
CA SER A 195 -12.60 -14.33 -9.30
C SER A 195 -13.28 -15.69 -9.34
N VAL A 196 -12.77 -16.59 -10.18
CA VAL A 196 -13.15 -18.01 -10.10
C VAL A 196 -12.52 -18.71 -8.90
N GLU A 197 -11.41 -18.17 -8.37
CA GLU A 197 -10.72 -18.68 -7.19
C GLU A 197 -11.38 -18.15 -5.92
N LYS A 198 -11.87 -19.07 -5.09
CA LYS A 198 -12.63 -18.76 -3.89
C LYS A 198 -12.45 -19.82 -2.80
N PRO A 199 -12.55 -19.43 -1.53
CA PRO A 199 -12.53 -18.04 -1.03
C PRO A 199 -11.15 -17.36 -1.23
N GLY A 200 -11.13 -16.03 -1.23
CA GLY A 200 -9.88 -15.25 -1.27
C GLY A 200 -9.22 -15.08 0.10
N PHE A 201 -8.17 -14.26 0.17
CA PHE A 201 -7.45 -13.92 1.39
C PHE A 201 -7.12 -12.42 1.42
N VAL A 202 -7.59 -11.70 2.44
CA VAL A 202 -7.28 -10.27 2.60
C VAL A 202 -5.81 -10.05 2.93
N THR A 203 -5.27 -10.82 3.88
CA THR A 203 -3.90 -10.60 4.36
C THR A 203 -3.02 -11.85 4.31
N ALA A 204 -1.74 -11.62 4.05
CA ALA A 204 -0.67 -12.61 4.24
C ALA A 204 0.53 -11.94 4.94
N GLN A 205 0.43 -11.77 6.26
CA GLN A 205 1.45 -11.08 7.05
C GLN A 205 2.61 -12.03 7.41
N GLY A 206 3.84 -11.60 7.15
CA GLY A 206 5.05 -12.43 7.15
C GLY A 206 5.93 -12.36 8.40
N ARG A 207 5.45 -11.88 9.55
CA ARG A 207 6.25 -11.71 10.77
C ARG A 207 6.99 -13.00 11.17
N GLY A 208 8.30 -12.86 11.39
CA GLY A 208 9.24 -13.98 11.46
C GLY A 208 9.65 -14.37 12.89
N ALA A 209 9.53 -13.48 13.88
CA ALA A 209 9.89 -13.77 15.27
C ALA A 209 8.93 -13.13 16.30
N ALA A 210 8.84 -13.75 17.49
CA ALA A 210 7.97 -13.28 18.57
C ALA A 210 8.32 -11.88 19.10
N ASN A 211 9.57 -11.45 18.94
CA ASN A 211 10.07 -10.14 19.35
C ASN A 211 9.99 -9.07 18.25
N ASP A 212 9.65 -9.43 17.00
CA ASP A 212 9.50 -8.44 15.94
C ASP A 212 8.32 -7.49 16.26
N THR A 213 8.48 -6.19 16.02
CA THR A 213 7.44 -5.18 16.32
C THR A 213 6.46 -4.97 15.16
N ASN A 214 6.67 -5.63 14.03
CA ASN A 214 5.85 -5.50 12.82
C ASN A 214 4.50 -6.24 12.92
N GLY A 215 3.59 -5.92 12.01
CA GLY A 215 2.20 -6.36 12.03
C GLY A 215 1.30 -5.37 11.31
N PHE A 216 0.11 -5.82 10.93
CA PHE A 216 -0.90 -4.98 10.28
C PHE A 216 -2.04 -4.65 11.24
N VAL A 217 -2.42 -3.38 11.31
CA VAL A 217 -3.58 -2.93 12.09
C VAL A 217 -4.57 -2.24 11.17
N PHE A 218 -5.76 -2.81 11.03
CA PHE A 218 -6.88 -2.25 10.29
C PHE A 218 -7.85 -1.58 11.25
N LYS A 219 -7.78 -0.26 11.35
CA LYS A 219 -8.52 0.56 12.29
C LYS A 219 -9.65 1.32 11.58
N ARG A 220 -10.90 1.11 11.99
CA ARG A 220 -12.06 1.82 11.43
C ARG A 220 -12.16 1.68 9.91
N CYS A 221 -11.77 0.51 9.39
CA CYS A 221 -11.87 0.20 7.97
C CYS A 221 -13.25 -0.37 7.62
N ASN A 222 -13.48 -0.58 6.33
CA ASN A 222 -14.62 -1.30 5.79
C ASN A 222 -14.12 -2.46 4.91
N VAL A 223 -14.40 -3.71 5.28
CA VAL A 223 -14.10 -4.90 4.48
C VAL A 223 -15.37 -5.35 3.75
N THR A 224 -15.33 -5.29 2.42
CA THR A 224 -16.49 -5.54 1.55
C THR A 224 -16.05 -6.07 0.18
N GLY A 225 -16.96 -6.16 -0.78
CA GLY A 225 -16.70 -6.65 -2.13
C GLY A 225 -17.65 -7.77 -2.55
N PRO A 226 -17.49 -8.32 -3.76
CA PRO A 226 -18.42 -9.30 -4.33
C PRO A 226 -18.05 -10.76 -4.01
N GLN A 227 -16.87 -11.01 -3.44
CA GLN A 227 -16.28 -12.33 -3.33
C GLN A 227 -16.03 -12.72 -1.87
N ALA A 228 -16.38 -13.96 -1.52
CA ALA A 228 -16.11 -14.52 -0.19
C ALA A 228 -14.61 -14.61 0.08
N THR A 229 -14.19 -14.33 1.31
CA THR A 229 -12.76 -14.20 1.67
C THR A 229 -12.48 -14.53 3.13
N TYR A 230 -11.27 -15.00 3.40
CA TYR A 230 -10.68 -15.02 4.74
C TYR A 230 -10.06 -13.65 5.07
N LEU A 231 -10.04 -13.28 6.34
CA LEU A 231 -9.29 -12.13 6.86
C LEU A 231 -7.78 -12.27 6.61
N GLY A 232 -7.28 -13.50 6.54
CA GLY A 232 -5.93 -13.78 6.09
C GLY A 232 -5.44 -15.18 6.40
N ARG A 233 -4.17 -15.39 6.06
CA ARG A 233 -3.41 -16.60 6.36
C ARG A 233 -1.97 -16.27 6.73
N ALA A 234 -1.37 -17.07 7.60
CA ALA A 234 -0.07 -16.76 8.20
C ALA A 234 1.10 -17.12 7.26
N TRP A 235 1.57 -16.17 6.45
CA TRP A 235 2.80 -16.35 5.66
C TRP A 235 4.04 -16.52 6.55
N GLY A 236 4.11 -15.77 7.65
CA GLY A 236 5.16 -15.86 8.66
C GLY A 236 4.69 -16.63 9.90
N ARG A 237 5.59 -17.40 10.52
CA ARG A 237 5.28 -18.22 11.72
C ARG A 237 4.80 -17.44 12.95
N TYR A 238 5.02 -16.12 13.00
CA TYR A 238 4.55 -15.23 14.06
C TYR A 238 3.62 -14.14 13.52
N SER A 239 2.91 -14.43 12.42
CA SER A 239 2.01 -13.52 11.74
C SER A 239 1.13 -12.74 12.70
N ARG A 240 1.00 -11.42 12.48
CA ARG A 240 0.22 -10.53 13.34
C ARG A 240 -0.62 -9.56 12.54
N VAL A 241 -1.94 -9.73 12.64
CA VAL A 241 -2.94 -8.87 12.00
C VAL A 241 -4.04 -8.57 13.01
N ILE A 242 -4.45 -7.30 13.10
CA ILE A 242 -5.46 -6.83 14.04
C ILE A 242 -6.50 -6.03 13.27
N PHE A 243 -7.78 -6.40 13.39
CA PHE A 243 -8.90 -5.59 12.93
C PHE A 243 -9.58 -4.94 14.15
N TYR A 244 -9.64 -3.62 14.20
CA TYR A 244 -10.17 -2.86 15.33
C TYR A 244 -11.21 -1.84 14.86
N GLN A 245 -12.44 -1.94 15.39
CA GLN A 245 -13.57 -1.10 14.99
C GLN A 245 -13.82 -1.10 13.47
N THR A 246 -13.47 -2.19 12.79
CA THR A 246 -13.61 -2.34 11.35
C THR A 246 -14.93 -3.04 11.04
N PHE A 247 -15.71 -2.47 10.12
CA PHE A 247 -16.90 -3.12 9.59
C PHE A 247 -16.49 -4.23 8.61
N MET A 248 -17.18 -5.36 8.65
CA MET A 248 -16.99 -6.50 7.76
C MET A 248 -18.36 -6.93 7.24
N SER A 249 -18.55 -6.98 5.93
CA SER A 249 -19.79 -7.52 5.35
C SER A 249 -19.82 -9.05 5.45
N ASP A 250 -20.94 -9.64 5.01
CA ASP A 250 -21.21 -11.09 5.00
C ASP A 250 -20.33 -11.92 4.05
N ILE A 251 -19.32 -11.28 3.43
CA ILE A 251 -18.33 -11.96 2.60
C ILE A 251 -17.22 -12.65 3.41
N ILE A 252 -17.07 -12.29 4.69
CA ILE A 252 -16.08 -12.94 5.55
C ILE A 252 -16.59 -14.34 5.87
N VAL A 253 -15.79 -15.35 5.50
CA VAL A 253 -16.10 -16.73 5.85
C VAL A 253 -16.17 -16.90 7.37
N PRO A 254 -17.08 -17.73 7.92
CA PRO A 254 -17.30 -17.81 9.37
C PRO A 254 -16.07 -18.16 10.21
N GLU A 255 -15.15 -18.95 9.65
CA GLU A 255 -13.87 -19.32 10.27
C GLU A 255 -12.95 -18.11 10.47
N GLY A 256 -13.13 -17.05 9.67
CA GLY A 256 -12.36 -15.81 9.71
C GLY A 256 -10.94 -15.94 9.15
N TRP A 257 -10.17 -16.93 9.59
CA TRP A 257 -8.77 -17.13 9.25
C TRP A 257 -8.51 -18.52 8.67
N SER A 258 -7.45 -18.65 7.86
CA SER A 258 -7.02 -19.93 7.31
C SER A 258 -5.57 -20.23 7.70
N VAL A 259 -5.28 -21.52 7.86
CA VAL A 259 -3.90 -22.01 7.91
C VAL A 259 -3.19 -21.77 6.58
N TRP A 260 -1.88 -21.55 6.62
CA TRP A 260 -1.04 -21.49 5.42
C TRP A 260 -0.73 -22.91 4.93
N ASN A 261 0.25 -23.58 5.56
CA ASN A 261 0.71 -24.94 5.17
C ASN A 261 0.93 -25.91 6.36
N SER A 262 0.58 -25.54 7.60
CA SER A 262 0.83 -26.39 8.77
C SER A 262 -0.26 -26.28 9.84
N HIS A 263 -0.67 -27.42 10.40
CA HIS A 263 -1.48 -27.51 11.62
C HIS A 263 -0.57 -27.28 12.83
N GLY A 264 -0.58 -26.07 13.37
CA GLY A 264 -0.02 -25.78 14.68
C GLY A 264 -1.15 -25.76 15.70
N TYR A 265 -0.95 -26.43 16.84
CA TYR A 265 -1.87 -26.38 17.97
C TYR A 265 -2.02 -24.93 18.45
N GLU A 266 -3.26 -24.47 18.49
CA GLU A 266 -3.67 -23.19 19.09
C GLU A 266 -3.31 -23.11 20.58
#